data_AF-A0A8X6RXN1-F1
#
_entry.id   AF-A0A8X6RXN1-F1
#
_cell.length_a   1.000
_cell.length_b   1.000
_cell.length_c   1.000
_cell.angle_alpha   90.00
_cell.angle_beta   90.00
_cell.angle_gamma   90.00
#
_symmetry.space_group_name_H-M   'P 1'
#
loop_
_entity.id
_entity.type
_entity.pdbx_description
1 polymer ?
#
loop_
_entity_poly.entity_id
_entity_poly.type
_entity_poly.pdbx_seq_one_letter_code
_entity_poly.pdbx_strand_id
1 'polypeptide(L)'
;MSLCYEESDRKRKCVPLNNSAKKVCFNEKVDTRSTPSNSKEFTMANFPAHMFHIGELIFISVNTFQKQTRVHIRVYATDDRGILHPTKNGVSLKPEVWCALHNIVSVSIQRLFQRKDSSFQFVRERVLLNGENLDQLRDSYERVLKCVKNKLLTYTLSEYVVAEVDRLPEIDSLYYDVDSPHGLHELFDSLCKCLTKYVSNNISLFVKLDCAVCQDDFILPKIHECMNVSKRDCFDMYFERALYNIDWKTLAVDFVNLNKNRPYIKFFRNDMFDLMEIENVFKKVEDMYVNEYTLDLLPSL
;
A
#
# COMPACT_ATOMS: atom_id res chain seq x y z
N MET A 1 -34.19 -55.21 -41.17
CA MET A 1 -34.38 -55.39 -39.71
C MET A 1 -33.94 -54.08 -39.07
N SER A 2 -34.80 -53.06 -38.90
CA SER A 2 -35.91 -52.93 -37.94
C SER A 2 -35.54 -53.48 -36.55
N LEU A 3 -35.25 -52.61 -35.58
CA LEU A 3 -36.23 -52.05 -34.65
C LEU A 3 -35.57 -51.08 -33.64
N CYS A 4 -36.19 -49.92 -33.44
CA CYS A 4 -36.06 -49.06 -32.27
C CYS A 4 -36.74 -49.70 -31.04
N TYR A 5 -36.32 -49.34 -29.82
CA TYR A 5 -37.24 -49.17 -28.67
C TYR A 5 -36.61 -48.25 -27.60
N GLU A 6 -37.50 -47.52 -26.93
CA GLU A 6 -37.33 -46.28 -26.16
C GLU A 6 -36.91 -46.43 -24.68
N GLU A 7 -36.51 -45.28 -24.13
CA GLU A 7 -36.46 -44.74 -22.76
C GLU A 7 -36.87 -45.58 -21.53
N SER A 8 -36.09 -45.43 -20.46
CA SER A 8 -36.66 -45.14 -19.13
C SER A 8 -35.71 -44.32 -18.25
N ASP A 9 -36.33 -43.34 -17.60
CA ASP A 9 -35.77 -42.26 -16.78
C ASP A 9 -35.66 -42.69 -15.30
N ARG A 10 -34.48 -42.57 -14.67
CA ARG A 10 -34.33 -42.65 -13.19
C ARG A 10 -33.23 -41.73 -12.66
N LYS A 11 -33.66 -40.64 -12.01
CA LYS A 11 -32.91 -39.76 -11.11
C LYS A 11 -32.17 -40.52 -9.99
N ARG A 12 -30.89 -40.19 -9.73
CA ARG A 12 -30.38 -39.59 -8.46
C ARG A 12 -28.85 -39.70 -8.25
N LYS A 13 -28.28 -38.52 -7.97
CA LYS A 13 -27.23 -38.16 -6.99
C LYS A 13 -25.72 -38.31 -7.29
N CYS A 14 -25.07 -37.22 -6.86
CA CYS A 14 -23.69 -36.76 -6.96
C CYS A 14 -22.64 -37.64 -6.24
N VAL A 15 -21.38 -37.54 -6.65
CA VAL A 15 -20.26 -36.81 -5.97
C VAL A 15 -18.96 -37.06 -6.77
N PRO A 16 -18.14 -36.02 -7.07
CA PRO A 16 -16.68 -36.19 -7.08
C PRO A 16 -16.08 -35.52 -5.85
N LEU A 17 -15.37 -36.33 -5.06
CA LEU A 17 -14.62 -35.93 -3.89
C LEU A 17 -13.25 -35.37 -4.32
N ASN A 18 -12.88 -34.27 -3.69
CA ASN A 18 -11.51 -33.78 -3.47
C ASN A 18 -10.64 -33.41 -4.68
N ASN A 19 -10.31 -32.12 -4.77
CA ASN A 19 -8.89 -31.74 -4.70
C ASN A 19 -8.68 -30.36 -4.07
N SER A 20 -7.73 -30.33 -3.16
CA SER A 20 -7.32 -29.25 -2.26
C SER A 20 -7.13 -27.89 -2.93
N ALA A 21 -7.94 -26.90 -2.56
CA ALA A 21 -7.62 -25.49 -2.74
C ALA A 21 -6.72 -25.03 -1.58
N LYS A 22 -5.51 -24.56 -1.89
CA LYS A 22 -4.65 -23.87 -0.93
C LYS A 22 -5.41 -22.66 -0.39
N LYS A 23 -5.75 -22.70 0.90
CA LYS A 23 -6.43 -21.64 1.63
C LYS A 23 -5.53 -20.40 1.63
N VAL A 24 -5.99 -19.32 1.01
CA VAL A 24 -5.30 -18.02 1.09
C VAL A 24 -5.55 -17.48 2.50
N CYS A 25 -4.50 -17.38 3.30
CA CYS A 25 -4.60 -16.87 4.67
C CYS A 25 -4.77 -15.35 4.64
N PHE A 26 -5.94 -14.89 5.05
CA PHE A 26 -6.12 -13.53 5.56
C PHE A 26 -5.61 -13.52 7.00
N ASN A 27 -4.57 -12.72 7.27
CA ASN A 27 -4.12 -12.47 8.63
C ASN A 27 -4.55 -11.04 9.00
N GLU A 28 -5.70 -10.93 9.65
CA GLU A 28 -6.11 -9.70 10.32
C GLU A 28 -5.95 -9.96 11.81
N LYS A 29 -4.85 -9.47 12.40
CA LYS A 29 -4.80 -9.22 13.84
C LYS A 29 -5.25 -7.77 14.04
N VAL A 30 -6.24 -7.63 14.92
CA VAL A 30 -6.76 -6.43 15.61
C VAL A 30 -8.22 -6.10 15.23
N ASP A 31 -9.14 -6.53 16.11
CA ASP A 31 -10.07 -5.66 16.85
C ASP A 31 -11.06 -6.53 17.67
N THR A 32 -10.85 -6.65 18.98
CA THR A 32 -11.89 -7.14 19.90
C THR A 32 -11.82 -6.42 21.26
N ARG A 33 -12.59 -5.33 21.38
CA ARG A 33 -13.67 -5.26 22.37
C ARG A 33 -14.98 -5.19 21.57
N SER A 34 -15.41 -6.29 20.97
CA SER A 34 -16.44 -7.13 21.56
C SER A 34 -16.65 -8.39 20.69
N THR A 35 -16.70 -9.55 21.36
CA THR A 35 -17.09 -10.89 20.87
C THR A 35 -16.11 -11.63 19.93
N PRO A 36 -15.62 -12.83 20.30
CA PRO A 36 -14.66 -13.60 19.50
C PRO A 36 -15.39 -14.46 18.46
N SER A 37 -15.17 -14.20 17.17
CA SER A 37 -15.59 -15.10 16.08
C SER A 37 -14.59 -15.05 14.93
N ASN A 38 -13.88 -16.15 14.73
CA ASN A 38 -13.03 -16.42 13.57
C ASN A 38 -13.89 -16.41 12.29
N SER A 39 -13.35 -15.84 11.19
CA SER A 39 -13.95 -15.58 9.87
C SER A 39 -15.20 -14.69 9.87
N LYS A 40 -15.03 -13.37 9.69
CA LYS A 40 -16.14 -12.47 9.37
C LYS A 40 -16.61 -12.74 7.94
N GLU A 41 -17.82 -13.27 7.81
CA GLU A 41 -18.54 -13.40 6.55
C GLU A 41 -18.86 -11.98 6.03
N PHE A 42 -18.45 -11.66 4.80
CA PHE A 42 -18.66 -10.34 4.19
C PHE A 42 -19.85 -10.38 3.24
N THR A 43 -20.66 -9.32 3.20
CA THR A 43 -21.81 -9.20 2.28
C THR A 43 -21.73 -7.86 1.53
N MET A 44 -22.54 -7.64 0.48
CA MET A 44 -22.59 -6.33 -0.20
C MET A 44 -22.97 -5.17 0.71
N ALA A 45 -23.77 -5.42 1.74
CA ALA A 45 -24.16 -4.40 2.70
C ALA A 45 -23.09 -4.15 3.77
N ASN A 46 -22.15 -5.08 3.95
CA ASN A 46 -21.17 -5.02 5.02
C ASN A 46 -19.86 -5.73 4.64
N PHE A 47 -18.88 -4.95 4.21
CA PHE A 47 -17.51 -5.39 3.94
C PHE A 47 -16.51 -4.45 4.62
N PRO A 48 -15.26 -4.92 4.88
CA PRO A 48 -14.25 -4.16 5.60
C PRO A 48 -13.89 -2.83 4.92
N ALA A 49 -13.49 -1.84 5.71
CA ALA A 49 -13.10 -0.51 5.21
C ALA A 49 -11.91 -0.51 4.22
N HIS A 50 -11.12 -1.59 4.20
CA HIS A 50 -10.00 -1.77 3.27
C HIS A 50 -10.39 -2.50 1.97
N MET A 51 -11.68 -2.77 1.77
CA MET A 51 -12.26 -3.32 0.54
C MET A 51 -13.13 -2.27 -0.16
N PHE A 52 -12.96 -2.16 -1.48
CA PHE A 52 -13.64 -1.17 -2.31
C PHE A 52 -14.31 -1.89 -3.49
N HIS A 53 -15.63 -1.71 -3.62
CA HIS A 53 -16.37 -2.18 -4.77
C HIS A 53 -16.15 -1.22 -5.95
N ILE A 54 -15.85 -1.77 -7.12
CA ILE A 54 -15.61 -0.99 -8.36
C ILE A 54 -16.55 -1.38 -9.50
N GLY A 55 -17.61 -2.12 -9.20
CA GLY A 55 -18.61 -2.59 -10.17
C GLY A 55 -18.83 -4.10 -10.13
N GLU A 56 -20.07 -4.53 -10.40
CA GLU A 56 -20.50 -5.93 -10.41
C GLU A 56 -20.11 -6.70 -9.13
N LEU A 57 -19.22 -7.69 -9.21
CA LEU A 57 -18.64 -8.38 -8.06
C LEU A 57 -17.12 -8.21 -8.02
N ILE A 58 -16.60 -7.10 -8.54
CA ILE A 58 -15.17 -6.80 -8.56
C ILE A 58 -14.83 -5.90 -7.38
N PHE A 59 -13.84 -6.34 -6.61
CA PHE A 59 -13.35 -5.61 -5.45
C PHE A 59 -11.86 -5.34 -5.56
N ILE A 60 -11.49 -4.16 -5.10
CA ILE A 60 -10.11 -3.82 -4.76
C ILE A 60 -9.94 -4.01 -3.26
N SER A 61 -8.90 -4.73 -2.83
CA SER A 61 -8.58 -4.87 -1.41
C SER A 61 -7.09 -4.76 -1.14
N VAL A 62 -6.73 -4.18 0.00
CA VAL A 62 -5.33 -4.11 0.45
C VAL A 62 -5.12 -5.13 1.55
N ASN A 63 -4.17 -6.04 1.35
CA ASN A 63 -3.86 -7.09 2.31
C ASN A 63 -2.35 -7.14 2.59
N THR A 64 -1.98 -7.51 3.81
CA THR A 64 -0.57 -7.71 4.21
C THR A 64 -0.39 -9.14 4.67
N PHE A 65 0.46 -9.89 3.99
CA PHE A 65 0.79 -11.27 4.35
C PHE A 65 2.30 -11.44 4.32
N GLN A 66 2.87 -12.04 5.38
CA GLN A 66 4.31 -12.27 5.52
C GLN A 66 5.14 -10.99 5.23
N LYS A 67 4.76 -9.86 5.85
CA LYS A 67 5.43 -8.55 5.68
C LYS A 67 5.37 -7.98 4.25
N GLN A 68 4.53 -8.53 3.39
CA GLN A 68 4.30 -8.02 2.05
C GLN A 68 2.89 -7.46 1.95
N THR A 69 2.80 -6.14 1.84
CA THR A 69 1.55 -5.45 1.53
C THR A 69 1.28 -5.52 0.03
N ARG A 70 0.08 -5.92 -0.37
CA ARG A 70 -0.34 -6.10 -1.77
C ARG A 70 -1.73 -5.53 -2.00
N VAL A 71 -1.96 -5.01 -3.20
CA VAL A 71 -3.27 -4.58 -3.68
C VAL A 71 -3.85 -5.68 -4.56
N HIS A 72 -5.05 -6.15 -4.22
CA HIS A 72 -5.75 -7.18 -4.96
C HIS A 72 -6.89 -6.55 -5.76
N ILE A 73 -6.99 -6.86 -7.05
CA ILE A 73 -8.18 -6.58 -7.86
C ILE A 73 -8.78 -7.94 -8.20
N ARG A 74 -9.96 -8.25 -7.67
CA ARG A 74 -10.46 -9.63 -7.68
C ARG A 74 -11.96 -9.69 -7.88
N VAL A 75 -12.40 -10.65 -8.69
CA VAL A 75 -13.80 -11.03 -8.82
C VAL A 75 -14.19 -11.88 -7.63
N TYR A 76 -15.32 -11.54 -7.02
CA TYR A 76 -15.95 -12.28 -5.94
C TYR A 76 -17.16 -13.04 -6.47
N ALA A 77 -17.52 -14.12 -5.78
CA ALA A 77 -18.75 -14.84 -5.98
C ALA A 77 -19.57 -14.74 -4.69
N THR A 78 -20.89 -14.71 -4.84
CA THR A 78 -21.81 -14.70 -3.71
C THR A 78 -22.37 -16.10 -3.52
N ASP A 79 -22.34 -16.62 -2.29
CA ASP A 79 -23.00 -17.88 -1.98
C ASP A 79 -24.52 -17.70 -1.76
N ASP A 80 -25.23 -18.81 -1.50
CA ASP A 80 -26.68 -18.82 -1.28
C ASP A 80 -27.12 -17.94 -0.09
N ARG A 81 -26.18 -17.57 0.79
CA ARG A 81 -26.43 -16.71 1.97
C ARG A 81 -26.09 -15.25 1.72
N GLY A 82 -25.67 -14.88 0.51
CA GLY A 82 -25.26 -13.52 0.22
C GLY A 82 -23.80 -13.21 0.60
N ILE A 83 -23.02 -14.23 0.99
CA ILE A 83 -21.64 -14.04 1.48
C ILE A 83 -20.68 -14.02 0.30
N LEU A 84 -19.77 -13.04 0.33
CA LEU A 84 -18.76 -12.81 -0.67
C LEU A 84 -17.54 -13.69 -0.45
N HIS A 85 -17.19 -14.43 -1.49
CA HIS A 85 -16.00 -15.28 -1.54
C HIS A 85 -15.08 -14.83 -2.67
N PRO A 86 -13.79 -14.54 -2.39
CA PRO A 86 -12.84 -14.20 -3.45
C PRO A 86 -12.65 -15.39 -4.40
N THR A 87 -12.78 -15.17 -5.71
CA THR A 87 -12.52 -16.21 -6.71
C THR A 87 -11.05 -16.25 -7.09
N LYS A 88 -10.65 -17.21 -7.94
CA LYS A 88 -9.30 -17.25 -8.52
C LYS A 88 -9.08 -16.13 -9.55
N ASN A 89 -10.15 -15.58 -10.12
CA ASN A 89 -10.10 -14.55 -11.15
C ASN A 89 -9.74 -13.20 -10.53
N GLY A 90 -8.53 -12.75 -10.77
CA GLY A 90 -8.04 -11.48 -10.24
C GLY A 90 -6.52 -11.43 -10.24
N VAL A 91 -5.99 -10.25 -9.93
CA VAL A 91 -4.55 -9.98 -9.85
C VAL A 91 -4.16 -9.59 -8.43
N SER A 92 -2.89 -9.82 -8.09
CA SER A 92 -2.29 -9.33 -6.85
C SER A 92 -1.04 -8.55 -7.22
N LEU A 93 -1.11 -7.24 -6.98
CA LEU A 93 -0.12 -6.27 -7.38
C LEU A 93 0.67 -5.85 -6.15
N LYS A 94 1.97 -5.60 -6.35
CA LYS A 94 2.73 -4.84 -5.37
C LYS A 94 2.32 -3.35 -5.44
N PRO A 95 2.43 -2.57 -4.35
CA PRO A 95 2.01 -1.17 -4.33
C PRO A 95 2.61 -0.31 -5.46
N GLU A 96 3.89 -0.52 -5.80
CA GLU A 96 4.57 0.18 -6.89
C GLU A 96 3.95 -0.12 -8.26
N VAL A 97 3.47 -1.34 -8.48
CA VAL A 97 2.80 -1.74 -9.73
C VAL A 97 1.38 -1.18 -9.79
N TRP A 98 0.68 -1.11 -8.65
CA TRP A 98 -0.63 -0.46 -8.55
C TRP A 98 -0.56 1.03 -8.86
N CYS A 99 0.42 1.73 -8.29
CA CYS A 99 0.67 3.15 -8.57
C CYS A 99 0.96 3.40 -10.06
N ALA A 100 1.83 2.58 -10.66
CA ALA A 100 2.11 2.66 -12.10
C ALA A 100 0.85 2.40 -12.94
N LEU A 101 0.04 1.40 -12.58
CA LEU A 101 -1.23 1.10 -13.26
C LEU A 101 -2.18 2.29 -13.20
N HIS A 102 -2.39 2.88 -12.02
CA HIS A 102 -3.23 4.05 -11.87
C HIS A 102 -2.75 5.20 -12.75
N ASN A 103 -1.44 5.51 -12.73
CA ASN A 103 -0.89 6.58 -13.55
C ASN A 103 -1.09 6.33 -15.05
N ILE A 104 -0.85 5.10 -15.54
CA ILE A 104 -1.07 4.73 -16.94
C ILE A 104 -2.54 4.89 -17.31
N VAL A 105 -3.45 4.40 -16.47
CA VAL A 105 -4.90 4.46 -16.73
C VAL A 105 -5.37 5.92 -16.73
N SER A 106 -5.00 6.70 -15.71
CA SER A 106 -5.36 8.12 -15.58
C SER A 106 -4.82 8.97 -16.74
N VAL A 107 -3.56 8.80 -17.14
CA VAL A 107 -2.96 9.54 -18.27
C VAL A 107 -3.56 9.11 -19.61
N SER A 108 -3.76 7.80 -19.82
CA SER A 108 -4.35 7.29 -21.06
C SER A 108 -5.78 7.82 -21.25
N ILE A 109 -6.54 7.89 -20.17
CA ILE A 109 -7.92 8.37 -20.18
C ILE A 109 -7.98 9.90 -20.32
N GLN A 110 -7.12 10.64 -19.60
CA GLN A 110 -7.00 12.10 -19.77
C GLN A 110 -6.70 12.47 -21.23
N ARG A 111 -5.80 11.73 -21.91
CA ARG A 111 -5.48 11.92 -23.33
C ARG A 111 -6.66 11.61 -24.26
N LEU A 112 -7.52 10.66 -23.91
CA LEU A 112 -8.74 10.35 -24.67
C LEU A 112 -9.75 11.51 -24.60
N PHE A 113 -9.91 12.15 -23.44
CA PHE A 113 -10.84 13.27 -23.27
C PHE A 113 -10.30 14.64 -23.74
N GLN A 114 -8.98 14.79 -23.90
CA GLN A 114 -8.36 16.03 -24.37
C GLN A 114 -8.26 16.16 -25.89
N ARG A 115 -8.49 15.08 -26.66
CA ARG A 115 -8.51 15.14 -28.13
C ARG A 115 -9.87 15.67 -28.61
N LYS A 116 -9.85 16.90 -29.13
CA LYS A 116 -11.02 17.62 -29.70
C LYS A 116 -11.49 17.08 -31.06
N ASP A 117 -10.78 16.13 -31.66
CA ASP A 117 -11.11 15.55 -32.96
C ASP A 117 -11.75 14.16 -32.82
N SER A 118 -13.07 14.13 -33.05
CA SER A 118 -13.98 13.00 -32.88
C SER A 118 -13.82 11.85 -33.89
N SER A 119 -12.61 11.59 -34.40
CA SER A 119 -12.39 10.71 -35.56
C SER A 119 -11.95 9.27 -35.22
N PHE A 120 -12.18 8.80 -34.00
CA PHE A 120 -12.02 7.37 -33.69
C PHE A 120 -13.35 6.63 -33.80
N GLN A 121 -13.48 5.82 -34.87
CA GLN A 121 -14.39 4.68 -34.88
C GLN A 121 -13.87 3.66 -33.85
N PHE A 122 -14.49 3.62 -32.68
CA PHE A 122 -14.18 2.62 -31.67
C PHE A 122 -14.48 1.22 -32.21
N VAL A 123 -13.47 0.35 -32.18
CA VAL A 123 -13.66 -1.10 -32.29
C VAL A 123 -14.51 -1.53 -31.08
N ARG A 124 -15.60 -2.24 -31.34
CA ARG A 124 -16.72 -2.54 -30.44
C ARG A 124 -16.41 -3.33 -29.15
N GLU A 125 -15.16 -3.56 -28.79
CA GLU A 125 -14.79 -4.52 -27.72
C GLU A 125 -13.83 -3.96 -26.65
N ARG A 126 -13.83 -2.66 -26.36
CA ARG A 126 -13.11 -2.14 -25.18
C ARG A 126 -14.02 -1.29 -24.32
N VAL A 127 -14.15 -1.69 -23.06
CA VAL A 127 -14.88 -1.00 -21.99
C VAL A 127 -14.32 0.41 -21.87
N LEU A 128 -15.05 1.39 -22.39
CA LEU A 128 -14.87 2.80 -22.01
C LEU A 128 -15.45 2.94 -20.62
N LEU A 129 -14.59 3.14 -19.61
CA LEU A 129 -15.05 3.59 -18.31
C LEU A 129 -15.80 4.92 -18.53
N ASN A 130 -17.09 4.96 -18.18
CA ASN A 130 -17.87 6.19 -18.22
C ASN A 130 -17.40 7.15 -17.10
N GLY A 131 -17.88 8.39 -17.09
CA GLY A 131 -17.46 9.39 -16.10
C GLY A 131 -17.63 8.91 -14.65
N GLU A 132 -18.73 8.23 -14.35
CA GLU A 132 -19.00 7.66 -13.02
C GLU A 132 -17.98 6.59 -12.62
N ASN A 133 -17.62 5.68 -13.52
CA ASN A 133 -16.60 4.66 -13.28
C ASN A 133 -15.20 5.26 -13.10
N LEU A 134 -14.92 6.41 -13.72
CA LEU A 134 -13.65 7.13 -13.55
C LEU A 134 -13.57 7.84 -12.22
N ASP A 135 -14.67 8.48 -11.81
CA ASP A 135 -14.76 9.09 -10.48
C ASP A 135 -14.63 8.02 -9.40
N GLN A 136 -15.31 6.88 -9.55
CA GLN A 136 -15.17 5.73 -8.66
C GLN A 136 -13.72 5.19 -8.63
N LEU A 137 -13.04 5.12 -9.78
CA LEU A 137 -11.66 4.66 -9.85
C LEU A 137 -10.71 5.63 -9.12
N ARG A 138 -10.84 6.94 -9.37
CA ARG A 138 -10.05 7.98 -8.69
C ARG A 138 -10.30 7.95 -7.18
N ASP A 139 -11.56 7.90 -6.77
CA ASP A 139 -11.93 7.86 -5.35
C ASP A 139 -11.43 6.57 -4.69
N SER A 140 -11.43 5.45 -5.42
CA SER A 140 -10.85 4.19 -4.94
C SER A 140 -9.33 4.30 -4.75
N TYR A 141 -8.63 5.06 -5.62
CA TYR A 141 -7.19 5.23 -5.52
C TYR A 141 -6.78 5.92 -4.21
N GLU A 142 -7.39 7.05 -3.88
CA GLU A 142 -7.08 7.79 -2.64
C GLU A 142 -7.31 6.92 -1.39
N ARG A 143 -8.39 6.15 -1.39
CA ARG A 143 -8.70 5.23 -0.29
C ARG A 143 -7.70 4.07 -0.22
N VAL A 144 -7.32 3.50 -1.37
CA VAL A 144 -6.30 2.45 -1.45
C VAL A 144 -4.95 2.98 -0.97
N LEU A 145 -4.55 4.18 -1.41
CA LEU A 145 -3.31 4.83 -0.98
C LEU A 145 -3.28 5.00 0.54
N LYS A 146 -4.37 5.51 1.12
CA LYS A 146 -4.52 5.62 2.58
C LYS A 146 -4.39 4.26 3.28
N CYS A 147 -5.04 3.22 2.76
CA CYS A 147 -4.92 1.87 3.30
C CYS A 147 -3.49 1.32 3.20
N VAL A 148 -2.80 1.53 2.06
CA VAL A 148 -1.43 1.08 1.87
C VAL A 148 -0.49 1.79 2.84
N LYS A 149 -0.59 3.12 2.96
CA LYS A 149 0.15 3.94 3.95
C LYS A 149 0.00 3.37 5.37
N ASN A 150 -1.24 3.09 5.78
CA ASN A 150 -1.53 2.49 7.08
C ASN A 150 -0.86 1.11 7.22
N LYS A 151 -1.11 0.18 6.30
CA LYS A 151 -0.57 -1.18 6.35
C LYS A 151 0.96 -1.24 6.32
N LEU A 152 1.60 -0.34 5.58
CA LEU A 152 3.06 -0.24 5.55
C LEU A 152 3.63 0.13 6.92
N LEU A 153 3.01 1.07 7.64
CA LEU A 153 3.49 1.45 8.98
C LEU A 153 3.07 0.45 10.06
N THR A 154 1.77 0.16 10.19
CA THR A 154 1.22 -0.61 11.33
C THR A 154 1.47 -2.11 11.23
N TYR A 155 1.71 -2.65 10.03
CA TYR A 155 2.02 -4.09 9.85
C TYR A 155 3.44 -4.32 9.37
N THR A 156 3.86 -3.65 8.30
CA THR A 156 5.16 -3.99 7.69
C THR A 156 6.32 -3.46 8.54
N LEU A 157 6.36 -2.15 8.78
CA LEU A 157 7.42 -1.52 9.57
C LEU A 157 7.34 -1.95 11.03
N SER A 158 6.15 -1.95 11.63
CA SER A 158 5.94 -2.41 13.01
C SER A 158 6.53 -3.79 13.26
N GLU A 159 6.25 -4.79 12.42
CA GLU A 159 6.80 -6.14 12.60
C GLU A 159 8.34 -6.18 12.47
N TYR A 160 8.95 -5.31 11.66
CA TYR A 160 10.41 -5.21 11.62
C TYR A 160 10.97 -4.52 12.86
N VAL A 161 10.39 -3.40 13.29
CA VAL A 161 10.81 -2.67 14.49
C VAL A 161 10.72 -3.55 15.72
N VAL A 162 9.60 -4.24 15.93
CA VAL A 162 9.41 -5.19 17.04
C VAL A 162 10.52 -6.25 17.05
N ALA A 163 10.79 -6.86 15.89
CA ALA A 163 11.80 -7.90 15.75
C ALA A 163 13.24 -7.40 15.98
N GLU A 164 13.52 -6.11 15.72
CA GLU A 164 14.81 -5.50 16.00
C GLU A 164 14.94 -5.05 17.47
N VAL A 165 13.86 -4.53 18.08
CA VAL A 165 13.82 -4.18 19.51
C VAL A 165 14.04 -5.42 20.39
N ASP A 166 13.51 -6.58 20.00
CA ASP A 166 13.72 -7.87 20.68
C ASP A 166 15.18 -8.31 20.78
N ARG A 167 16.04 -7.80 19.89
CA ARG A 167 17.46 -8.13 19.90
C ARG A 167 18.25 -7.24 20.85
N LEU A 168 17.64 -6.19 21.42
CA LEU A 168 18.30 -5.29 22.34
C LEU A 168 18.45 -5.95 23.73
N PRO A 169 19.61 -5.77 24.39
CA PRO A 169 19.83 -6.31 25.73
C PRO A 169 18.81 -5.78 26.73
N GLU A 170 18.43 -6.59 27.72
CA GLU A 170 17.53 -6.13 28.78
C GLU A 170 18.14 -4.97 29.55
N ILE A 171 17.33 -3.93 29.75
CA ILE A 171 17.69 -2.75 30.54
C ILE A 171 16.95 -2.91 31.86
N ASP A 172 17.66 -2.81 32.98
CA ASP A 172 17.04 -2.82 34.31
C ASP A 172 16.00 -1.69 34.39
N SER A 173 14.74 -2.09 34.43
CA SER A 173 13.53 -1.28 34.29
C SER A 173 13.25 -0.32 35.47
N LEU A 174 14.25 0.00 36.29
CA LEU A 174 13.97 0.44 37.65
C LEU A 174 13.64 1.93 37.84
N TYR A 175 13.72 2.82 36.83
CA TYR A 175 13.59 4.26 37.12
C TYR A 175 13.20 5.14 35.93
N TYR A 176 12.06 4.91 35.30
CA TYR A 176 11.53 5.89 34.34
C TYR A 176 10.06 6.20 34.63
N ASP A 177 9.69 7.47 34.53
CA ASP A 177 8.30 7.93 34.53
C ASP A 177 7.72 7.60 33.14
N VAL A 178 7.33 6.33 32.98
CA VAL A 178 7.08 5.68 31.69
C VAL A 178 5.81 6.17 31.01
N ASP A 179 4.97 6.92 31.73
CA ASP A 179 3.68 7.43 31.26
C ASP A 179 3.78 8.84 30.64
N SER A 180 4.98 9.41 30.47
CA SER A 180 5.12 10.76 29.90
C SER A 180 4.86 10.78 28.39
N PRO A 181 3.91 11.61 27.90
CA PRO A 181 3.66 11.85 26.47
C PRO A 181 4.91 12.26 25.67
N HIS A 182 5.97 12.71 26.35
CA HIS A 182 7.22 13.12 25.73
C HIS A 182 7.95 11.95 25.04
N GLY A 183 7.92 10.73 25.61
CA GLY A 183 8.65 9.59 25.03
C GLY A 183 8.08 9.15 23.68
N LEU A 184 6.75 9.09 23.55
CA LEU A 184 6.08 8.77 22.29
C LEU A 184 6.31 9.86 21.24
N HIS A 185 6.30 11.13 21.65
CA HIS A 185 6.59 12.26 20.76
C HIS A 185 8.02 12.19 20.20
N GLU A 186 9.00 11.85 21.02
CA GLU A 186 10.39 11.69 20.56
C GLU A 186 10.56 10.51 19.59
N LEU A 187 9.87 9.39 19.82
CA LEU A 187 9.83 8.27 18.87
C LEU A 187 9.17 8.67 17.56
N PHE A 188 8.04 9.39 17.62
CA PHE A 188 7.34 9.92 16.46
C PHE A 188 8.25 10.82 15.62
N ASP A 189 8.95 11.75 16.25
CA ASP A 189 9.89 12.66 15.59
C ASP A 189 11.07 11.92 14.97
N SER A 190 11.61 10.94 15.68
CA SER A 190 12.68 10.09 15.16
C SER A 190 12.21 9.25 13.97
N LEU A 191 10.99 8.72 14.01
CA LEU A 191 10.41 7.93 12.92
C LEU A 191 10.22 8.79 11.67
N CYS A 192 9.69 10.00 11.83
CA CYS A 192 9.51 10.94 10.71
C CYS A 192 10.86 11.30 10.08
N LYS A 193 11.90 11.56 10.88
CA LYS A 193 13.28 11.79 10.38
C LYS A 193 13.81 10.62 9.56
N CYS A 194 13.67 9.39 10.07
CA CYS A 194 14.07 8.20 9.35
C CYS A 194 13.30 8.06 8.03
N LEU A 195 11.97 8.17 8.05
CA LEU A 195 11.13 8.09 6.86
C LEU A 195 11.50 9.16 5.82
N THR A 196 11.64 10.42 6.22
CA THR A 196 12.02 11.52 5.32
C THR A 196 13.36 11.25 4.66
N LYS A 197 14.37 10.73 5.39
CA LYS A 197 15.68 10.38 4.80
C LYS A 197 15.53 9.35 3.68
N TYR A 198 14.78 8.27 3.91
CA TYR A 198 14.60 7.21 2.91
C TYR A 198 13.75 7.68 1.73
N VAL A 199 12.67 8.44 1.99
CA VAL A 199 11.84 9.06 0.95
C VAL A 199 12.67 10.01 0.10
N SER A 200 13.43 10.93 0.71
CA SER A 200 14.25 11.93 0.00
C SER A 200 15.31 11.25 -0.89
N ASN A 201 15.97 10.22 -0.38
CA ASN A 201 16.92 9.42 -1.16
C ASN A 201 16.24 8.77 -2.38
N ASN A 202 15.09 8.13 -2.18
CA ASN A 202 14.38 7.47 -3.27
C ASN A 202 13.83 8.47 -4.29
N ILE A 203 13.27 9.61 -3.86
CA ILE A 203 12.85 10.68 -4.77
C ILE A 203 14.05 11.15 -5.60
N SER A 204 15.19 11.41 -4.96
CA SER A 204 16.42 11.85 -5.64
C SER A 204 16.89 10.83 -6.69
N LEU A 205 16.75 9.53 -6.42
CA LEU A 205 17.03 8.47 -7.39
C LEU A 205 16.04 8.50 -8.56
N PHE A 206 14.74 8.60 -8.30
CA PHE A 206 13.72 8.59 -9.35
C PHE A 206 13.74 9.84 -10.24
N VAL A 207 14.03 11.01 -9.66
CA VAL A 207 14.24 12.24 -10.43
C VAL A 207 15.38 12.07 -11.44
N LYS A 208 16.50 11.46 -11.01
CA LYS A 208 17.63 11.17 -11.91
C LYS A 208 17.26 10.13 -12.97
N LEU A 209 16.54 9.08 -12.59
CA LEU A 209 16.12 8.03 -13.52
C LEU A 209 15.15 8.53 -14.58
N ASP A 210 14.21 9.39 -14.25
CA ASP A 210 13.21 9.89 -15.21
C ASP A 210 13.73 11.10 -16.02
N CYS A 211 14.94 11.58 -15.72
CA CYS A 211 15.59 12.65 -16.46
C CYS A 211 16.34 12.12 -17.69
N ALA A 212 15.89 12.50 -18.89
CA ALA A 212 16.52 12.12 -20.15
C ALA A 212 18.01 12.50 -20.23
N VAL A 213 18.41 13.65 -19.65
CA VAL A 213 19.81 14.12 -19.66
C VAL A 213 20.69 13.30 -18.70
N CYS A 214 20.13 12.82 -17.59
CA CYS A 214 20.85 11.95 -16.65
C CYS A 214 20.98 10.51 -17.15
N GLN A 215 20.17 10.08 -18.12
CA GLN A 215 20.26 8.74 -18.72
C GLN A 215 21.36 8.63 -19.79
N ASP A 216 21.80 9.75 -20.39
CA ASP A 216 22.66 9.74 -21.59
C ASP A 216 24.17 9.84 -21.31
N ASP A 217 24.65 9.64 -20.07
CA ASP A 217 26.08 9.58 -19.69
C ASP A 217 26.98 10.73 -20.21
N PHE A 218 26.41 11.86 -20.64
CA PHE A 218 27.20 12.98 -21.17
C PHE A 218 27.99 13.66 -20.04
N ILE A 219 29.30 13.67 -20.25
CA ILE A 219 30.37 14.04 -19.33
C ILE A 219 30.37 15.55 -19.06
N LEU A 220 29.43 16.05 -18.25
CA LEU A 220 29.58 17.33 -17.52
C LEU A 220 28.90 17.20 -16.14
N PRO A 221 29.63 16.76 -15.09
CA PRO A 221 29.03 16.32 -13.83
C PRO A 221 28.40 17.39 -12.93
N LYS A 222 28.19 18.64 -13.40
CA LYS A 222 27.98 19.76 -12.45
C LYS A 222 26.80 20.70 -12.66
N ILE A 223 26.07 20.70 -13.76
CA ILE A 223 24.92 21.63 -13.90
C ILE A 223 23.82 21.02 -14.77
N HIS A 224 23.26 19.88 -14.34
CA HIS A 224 21.90 19.55 -14.73
C HIS A 224 21.06 19.61 -13.46
N GLU A 225 20.36 20.72 -13.25
CA GLU A 225 19.28 20.78 -12.27
C GLU A 225 18.24 19.79 -12.76
N CYS A 226 18.26 18.58 -12.18
CA CYS A 226 17.45 17.45 -12.63
C CYS A 226 15.95 17.74 -12.54
N MET A 227 15.58 18.87 -11.96
CA MET A 227 14.28 19.50 -12.02
C MET A 227 14.40 21.02 -11.80
N ASN A 228 13.80 21.81 -12.69
CA ASN A 228 13.45 23.22 -12.44
C ASN A 228 12.08 23.35 -11.73
N VAL A 229 11.60 22.27 -11.10
CA VAL A 229 10.33 22.25 -10.35
C VAL A 229 10.57 22.33 -8.86
N SER A 230 9.58 22.88 -8.14
CA SER A 230 9.68 23.09 -6.71
C SER A 230 9.80 21.76 -5.95
N LYS A 231 10.37 21.80 -4.74
CA LYS A 231 10.38 20.64 -3.82
C LYS A 231 8.98 20.07 -3.59
N ARG A 232 7.96 20.93 -3.56
CA ARG A 232 6.56 20.50 -3.44
C ARG A 232 6.11 19.68 -4.63
N ASP A 233 6.27 20.21 -5.84
CA ASP A 233 5.90 19.48 -7.07
C ASP A 233 6.69 18.16 -7.19
N CYS A 234 7.97 18.18 -6.81
CA CYS A 234 8.80 16.99 -6.79
C CYS A 234 8.29 15.94 -5.78
N PHE A 235 7.83 16.37 -4.61
CA PHE A 235 7.22 15.46 -3.65
C PHE A 235 5.93 14.86 -4.21
N ASP A 236 5.04 15.69 -4.73
CA ASP A 236 3.74 15.25 -5.27
C ASP A 236 3.91 14.25 -6.42
N MET A 237 4.90 14.45 -7.28
CA MET A 237 5.19 13.56 -8.41
C MET A 237 5.80 12.21 -8.00
N TYR A 238 6.69 12.19 -7.00
CA TYR A 238 7.56 11.05 -6.76
C TYR A 238 7.36 10.36 -5.41
N PHE A 239 6.67 10.99 -4.45
CA PHE A 239 6.54 10.52 -3.07
C PHE A 239 6.00 9.09 -2.99
N GLU A 240 4.94 8.78 -3.73
CA GLU A 240 4.34 7.45 -3.69
C GLU A 240 5.30 6.38 -4.18
N ARG A 241 5.93 6.60 -5.34
CA ARG A 241 6.95 5.71 -5.89
C ARG A 241 8.11 5.56 -4.90
N ALA A 242 8.54 6.65 -4.26
CA ALA A 242 9.57 6.66 -3.25
C ALA A 242 9.21 5.84 -2.01
N LEU A 243 7.99 6.00 -1.49
CA LEU A 243 7.46 5.27 -0.35
C LEU A 243 7.42 3.76 -0.60
N TYR A 244 6.96 3.33 -1.77
CA TYR A 244 6.86 1.90 -2.09
C TYR A 244 8.21 1.23 -2.28
N ASN A 245 9.26 2.00 -2.57
CA ASN A 245 10.63 1.49 -2.77
C ASN A 245 11.50 1.65 -1.51
N ILE A 246 10.93 1.94 -0.35
CA ILE A 246 11.67 1.92 0.91
C ILE A 246 12.04 0.48 1.26
N ASP A 247 13.31 0.25 1.61
CA ASP A 247 13.73 -0.95 2.31
C ASP A 247 13.32 -0.85 3.78
N TRP A 248 12.10 -1.34 4.07
CA TRP A 248 11.49 -1.29 5.40
C TRP A 248 12.29 -2.01 6.47
N LYS A 249 13.07 -3.03 6.10
CA LYS A 249 13.90 -3.76 7.05
C LYS A 249 15.10 -2.91 7.47
N THR A 250 15.79 -2.32 6.49
CA THR A 250 16.93 -1.45 6.78
C THR A 250 16.48 -0.18 7.52
N LEU A 251 15.33 0.40 7.15
CA LEU A 251 14.74 1.52 7.87
C LEU A 251 14.45 1.16 9.35
N ALA A 252 13.89 -0.02 9.61
CA ALA A 252 13.62 -0.46 10.98
C ALA A 252 14.90 -0.60 11.81
N VAL A 253 15.96 -1.17 11.23
CA VAL A 253 17.27 -1.29 11.87
C VAL A 253 17.83 0.09 12.21
N ASP A 254 17.80 1.04 11.27
CA ASP A 254 18.26 2.41 11.50
C ASP A 254 17.46 3.11 12.60
N PHE A 255 16.13 2.97 12.57
CA PHE A 255 15.23 3.54 13.56
C PHE A 255 15.50 2.98 14.96
N VAL A 256 15.65 1.66 15.09
CA VAL A 256 15.95 1.02 16.39
C VAL A 256 17.34 1.41 16.88
N ASN A 257 18.34 1.45 15.99
CA ASN A 257 19.69 1.86 16.36
C ASN A 257 19.75 3.32 16.84
N LEU A 258 18.99 4.22 16.22
CA LEU A 258 18.88 5.62 16.63
C LEU A 258 18.24 5.77 18.01
N ASN A 259 17.39 4.83 18.40
CA ASN A 259 16.61 4.89 19.63
C ASN A 259 17.00 3.85 20.70
N LYS A 260 18.06 3.05 20.48
CA LYS A 260 18.45 1.93 21.35
C LYS A 260 18.77 2.31 22.81
N ASN A 261 19.22 3.55 23.04
CA ASN A 261 19.54 4.07 24.37
C ASN A 261 18.34 4.73 25.06
N ARG A 262 17.19 4.80 24.39
CA ARG A 262 15.99 5.44 24.90
C ARG A 262 15.09 4.36 25.52
N PRO A 263 14.74 4.45 26.81
CA PRO A 263 14.00 3.39 27.50
C PRO A 263 12.60 3.15 26.90
N TYR A 264 12.00 4.20 26.35
CA TYR A 264 10.64 4.16 25.80
C TYR A 264 10.53 3.34 24.50
N ILE A 265 11.61 3.04 23.77
CA ILE A 265 11.52 2.18 22.57
C ILE A 265 11.09 0.75 22.94
N LYS A 266 11.54 0.25 24.09
CA LYS A 266 11.14 -1.05 24.63
C LYS A 266 9.73 -0.99 25.20
N PHE A 267 9.38 0.10 25.89
CA PHE A 267 8.06 0.29 26.46
C PHE A 267 6.97 0.31 25.38
N PHE A 268 7.11 1.16 24.36
CA PHE A 268 6.12 1.27 23.28
C PHE A 268 6.28 0.18 22.20
N ARG A 269 7.10 -0.86 22.41
CA ARG A 269 7.46 -1.86 21.40
C ARG A 269 6.26 -2.38 20.61
N ASN A 270 5.17 -2.72 21.28
CA ASN A 270 3.98 -3.29 20.64
C ASN A 270 2.98 -2.25 20.17
N ASP A 271 2.87 -1.12 20.87
CA ASP A 271 1.74 -0.20 20.73
C ASP A 271 2.13 1.11 20.02
N MET A 272 3.43 1.33 19.74
CA MET A 272 3.93 2.59 19.17
C MET A 272 3.17 3.01 17.93
N PHE A 273 2.97 2.09 16.98
CA PHE A 273 2.31 2.40 15.70
C PHE A 273 0.78 2.52 15.82
N ASP A 274 0.19 1.89 16.83
CA ASP A 274 -1.25 1.97 17.11
C ASP A 274 -1.61 3.29 17.81
N LEU A 275 -0.69 3.83 18.61
CA LEU A 275 -0.82 5.13 19.26
C LEU A 275 -0.50 6.32 18.33
N MET A 276 0.04 6.06 17.13
CA MET A 276 0.38 7.10 16.17
C MET A 276 -0.74 7.33 15.15
N GLU A 277 -1.13 8.59 14.99
CA GLU A 277 -1.96 8.99 13.84
C GLU A 277 -1.13 8.96 12.56
N ILE A 278 -1.35 7.93 11.74
CA ILE A 278 -0.60 7.69 10.50
C ILE A 278 -0.64 8.88 9.52
N GLU A 279 -1.77 9.59 9.47
CA GLU A 279 -1.88 10.81 8.64
C GLU A 279 -0.89 11.89 9.08
N ASN A 280 -0.68 12.05 10.39
CA ASN A 280 0.28 13.01 10.93
C ASN A 280 1.73 12.62 10.63
N VAL A 281 2.04 11.31 10.59
CA VAL A 281 3.37 10.83 10.18
C VAL A 281 3.69 11.30 8.76
N PHE A 282 2.80 11.03 7.81
CA PHE A 282 3.05 11.37 6.41
C PHE A 282 3.00 12.87 6.13
N LYS A 283 2.13 13.61 6.83
CA LYS A 283 2.12 15.07 6.79
C LYS A 283 3.44 15.66 7.28
N LYS A 284 3.97 15.16 8.40
CA LYS A 284 5.28 15.62 8.91
C LYS A 284 6.42 15.24 7.97
N VAL A 285 6.39 14.06 7.35
CA VAL A 285 7.39 13.64 6.35
C VAL A 285 7.40 14.58 5.15
N GLU A 286 6.22 14.94 4.65
CA GLU A 286 6.03 15.92 3.57
C GLU A 286 6.57 17.29 3.97
N ASP A 287 6.17 17.81 5.13
CA ASP A 287 6.63 19.10 5.66
C ASP A 287 8.16 19.12 5.78
N MET A 288 8.76 18.05 6.30
CA MET A 288 10.20 17.94 6.45
C MET A 288 10.93 17.90 5.11
N TYR A 289 10.39 17.21 4.10
CA TYR A 289 11.00 17.16 2.76
C TYR A 289 10.90 18.50 2.04
N VAL A 290 9.72 19.14 2.08
CA VAL A 290 9.46 20.40 1.37
C VAL A 290 10.24 21.55 1.99
N ASN A 291 10.42 21.54 3.31
CA ASN A 291 11.18 22.56 4.04
C ASN A 291 12.67 22.17 4.26
N GLU A 292 13.15 21.10 3.63
CA GLU A 292 14.57 20.73 3.67
C GLU A 292 15.39 21.80 2.95
N TYR A 293 15.86 22.80 3.70
CA TYR A 293 16.90 23.71 3.22
C TYR A 293 18.11 22.84 2.89
N THR A 294 18.55 22.85 1.63
CA THR A 294 19.85 22.29 1.21
C THR A 294 20.97 23.00 1.97
N LEU A 295 21.26 22.54 3.18
CA LEU A 295 22.42 22.95 3.98
C LEU A 295 23.71 22.26 3.52
N ASP A 296 23.66 21.41 2.49
CA ASP A 296 24.81 20.70 1.94
C ASP A 296 25.50 21.42 0.75
N LEU A 297 25.33 22.73 0.59
CA LEU A 297 26.06 23.53 -0.40
C LEU A 297 26.87 24.69 0.20
N LEU A 298 27.51 24.46 1.34
CA LEU A 298 28.72 25.22 1.68
C LEU A 298 29.92 24.28 1.57
N PRO A 299 30.78 24.41 0.55
CA PRO A 299 32.10 23.82 0.63
C PRO A 299 32.80 24.48 1.82
N SER A 300 33.27 23.66 2.74
CA SER A 300 34.19 24.07 3.80
C SER A 300 35.33 24.89 3.19
N LEU A 301 35.33 26.20 3.46
CA LEU A 301 36.49 27.08 3.34
C LEU A 301 37.23 27.08 4.68
#